data_AF-A0A2D4RRX1-F1
#
_entry.id   AF-A0A2D4RRX1-F1
#
_cell.length_a   1.000
_cell.length_b   1.000
_cell.length_c   1.000
_cell.angle_alpha   90.00
_cell.angle_beta   90.00
_cell.angle_gamma   90.00
#
_symmetry.space_group_name_H-M   'P 1'
#
loop_
_entity.id
_entity.type
_entity.pdbx_description
1 polymer ?
#
loop_
_entity_poly.entity_id
_entity_poly.type
_entity_poly.pdbx_seq_one_letter_code
_entity_poly.pdbx_strand_id
1 'polypeptide(L)'
;MKQAVALLEHFQVERCGWIGTSMGGIMGMLLGATSLQKHLVGFVINDIGPELTTGAIQRIASYISRPPTFNNFQELKQYFQQVYQPFGWLSDQEWQEFAISSARRKDDGRWSVH
;
A
#
# COMPACT_ATOMS: atom_id res chain seq x y z
N MET A 1 11.07 -0.72 10.40
CA MET A 1 11.36 0.32 11.42
C MET A 1 12.66 1.07 11.17
N LYS A 2 13.83 0.39 11.11
CA LYS A 2 15.14 1.05 10.88
C LYS A 2 15.17 2.01 9.69
N GLN A 3 14.53 1.66 8.57
CA GLN A 3 14.46 2.51 7.38
C GLN A 3 13.64 3.79 7.60
N ALA A 4 12.48 3.70 8.26
CA ALA A 4 11.66 4.88 8.55
C ALA A 4 12.40 5.84 9.48
N VAL A 5 13.10 5.31 10.49
CA VAL A 5 13.97 6.09 11.38
C VAL A 5 15.07 6.80 10.57
N ALA A 6 15.81 6.02 9.76
CA ALA A 6 16.91 6.54 8.96
C ALA A 6 16.46 7.63 7.98
N LEU A 7 15.25 7.52 7.41
CA LEU A 7 14.70 8.54 6.53
C LEU A 7 14.38 9.84 7.28
N LEU A 8 13.73 9.75 8.46
CA LEU A 8 13.45 10.94 9.26
C LEU A 8 14.73 11.65 9.70
N GLU A 9 15.76 10.88 10.10
CA GLU A 9 17.06 11.43 10.48
C GLU A 9 17.80 12.03 9.27
N HIS A 10 17.84 11.33 8.13
CA HIS A 10 18.54 11.77 6.93
C HIS A 10 17.98 13.08 6.38
N PHE A 11 16.65 13.20 6.33
CA PHE A 11 15.98 14.42 5.89
C PHE A 11 15.79 15.46 7.01
N GLN A 12 16.33 15.19 8.20
CA GLN A 12 16.23 16.08 9.36
C GLN A 12 14.79 16.51 9.66
N VAL A 13 13.86 15.56 9.57
CA VAL A 13 12.43 15.82 9.79
C VAL A 13 12.18 16.06 11.27
N GLU A 14 12.05 17.33 11.65
CA GLU A 14 11.79 17.71 13.03
C GLU A 14 10.38 17.32 13.48
N ARG A 15 9.38 17.55 12.63
CA ARG A 15 7.99 17.17 12.87
C ARG A 15 7.26 16.74 11.59
N CYS A 16 6.44 15.71 11.66
CA CYS A 16 5.57 15.26 10.56
C CYS A 16 4.27 14.64 11.06
N GLY A 17 3.23 14.69 10.22
CA GLY A 17 2.05 13.85 10.37
C GLY A 17 2.30 12.50 9.70
N TRP A 18 1.80 11.42 10.30
CA TRP A 18 1.94 10.07 9.74
C TRP A 18 0.63 9.63 9.08
N ILE A 19 0.66 9.42 7.76
CA ILE A 19 -0.47 8.84 7.02
C ILE A 19 -0.07 7.42 6.61
N GLY A 20 -0.77 6.41 7.13
CA GLY A 20 -0.42 5.01 6.93
C GLY A 20 -1.62 4.16 6.56
N THR A 21 -1.56 3.51 5.40
CA THR A 21 -2.52 2.49 4.95
C THR A 21 -2.01 1.10 5.27
N SER A 22 -2.85 0.22 5.83
CA SER A 22 -2.50 -1.18 6.12
C SER A 22 -1.19 -1.30 6.93
N MET A 23 -0.17 -2.00 6.43
CA MET A 23 1.15 -2.12 7.06
C MET A 23 1.76 -0.77 7.46
N GLY A 24 1.55 0.28 6.66
CA GLY A 24 2.00 1.63 6.98
C GLY A 24 1.37 2.20 8.26
N GLY A 25 0.11 1.85 8.55
CA GLY A 25 -0.55 2.24 9.79
C GLY A 25 0.00 1.50 11.01
N ILE A 26 0.29 0.20 10.89
CA ILE A 26 0.98 -0.59 11.93
C ILE A 26 2.37 0.01 12.20
N MET A 27 3.12 0.36 11.16
CA MET A 27 4.41 1.02 11.31
C MET A 27 4.27 2.37 12.02
N GLY A 28 3.23 3.16 11.72
CA GLY A 28 2.93 4.40 12.41
C GLY A 28 2.68 4.20 13.90
N MET A 29 1.82 3.25 14.26
CA MET A 29 1.55 2.90 15.66
C MET A 29 2.82 2.47 16.40
N LEU A 30 3.66 1.64 15.77
CA LEU A 30 4.94 1.22 16.34
C LEU A 30 5.91 2.39 16.49
N LEU A 31 6.00 3.31 15.51
CA LEU A 31 6.89 4.48 15.59
C LEU A 31 6.44 5.42 16.72
N GLY A 32 5.13 5.60 16.88
CA GLY A 32 4.53 6.38 17.97
C GLY A 32 4.78 5.79 19.35
N ALA A 33 5.11 4.50 19.45
CA ALA A 33 5.50 3.83 20.70
C ALA A 33 7.02 3.86 20.98
N THR A 34 7.81 4.59 20.17
CA THR A 34 9.27 4.69 20.31
C THR A 34 9.72 6.12 20.63
N SER A 35 11.03 6.34 20.78
CA SER A 35 11.62 7.68 20.94
C SER A 35 11.32 8.64 19.79
N LEU A 36 10.82 8.13 18.65
CA LEU A 36 10.42 8.95 17.51
C LEU A 36 9.06 9.62 17.67
N GLN A 37 8.28 9.29 18.70
CA GLN A 37 7.01 9.96 19.00
C GLN A 37 7.14 11.49 19.02
N LYS A 38 8.28 12.02 19.48
CA LYS A 38 8.56 13.47 19.51
C LYS A 38 8.50 14.16 18.14
N HIS A 39 8.70 13.40 17.05
CA HIS A 39 8.61 13.89 15.69
C HIS A 39 7.20 13.80 15.10
N LEU A 40 6.27 13.11 15.76
CA LEU A 40 4.96 12.79 15.19
C LEU A 40 3.89 13.71 15.78
N VAL A 41 3.26 14.54 14.94
CA VAL A 41 2.23 15.49 15.39
C VAL A 41 0.81 14.94 15.32
N GLY A 42 0.63 13.78 14.70
CA GLY A 42 -0.66 13.13 14.53
C GLY A 42 -0.60 11.97 13.56
N PHE A 43 -1.67 11.17 13.55
CA PHE A 43 -1.78 9.97 12.74
C PHE A 43 -3.09 9.98 11.94
N VAL A 44 -3.00 9.58 10.68
CA VAL A 44 -4.12 9.10 9.87
C VAL A 44 -3.84 7.63 9.59
N ILE A 45 -4.60 6.76 10.26
CA ILE A 45 -4.46 5.30 10.16
C ILE A 45 -5.62 4.80 9.28
N ASN A 46 -5.29 4.31 8.09
CA ASN A 46 -6.27 3.90 7.11
C ASN A 46 -6.44 2.38 7.10
N ASP A 47 -7.65 1.95 7.47
CA ASP A 47 -8.18 0.58 7.38
C ASP A 47 -7.28 -0.49 8.02
N ILE A 48 -6.76 -0.19 9.22
CA ILE A 48 -5.94 -1.10 10.01
C ILE A 48 -6.07 -0.76 11.50
N GLY A 49 -5.91 -1.76 12.36
CA GLY A 49 -6.01 -1.63 13.81
C GLY A 49 -4.92 -2.41 14.56
N PRO A 50 -4.92 -2.35 15.91
CA PRO A 50 -3.95 -3.05 16.74
C PRO A 50 -4.12 -4.57 16.72
N GLU A 51 -5.29 -5.06 16.31
CA GLU A 51 -5.61 -6.48 16.20
C GLU A 51 -5.89 -6.85 14.74
N LEU A 52 -5.23 -7.91 14.29
CA LEU A 52 -5.48 -8.53 12.99
C LEU A 52 -6.11 -9.90 13.19
N THR A 53 -7.19 -10.17 12.46
CA THR A 53 -7.79 -11.51 12.48
C THR A 53 -6.93 -12.49 11.69
N THR A 54 -6.85 -13.74 12.15
CA THR A 54 -6.16 -14.81 11.43
C THR A 54 -6.67 -14.96 9.99
N GLY A 55 -7.98 -14.76 9.77
CA GLY A 55 -8.59 -14.80 8.44
C GLY A 55 -8.10 -13.69 7.51
N ALA A 56 -7.90 -12.47 8.02
CA ALA A 56 -7.33 -11.38 7.23
C ALA A 56 -5.88 -11.68 6.81
N ILE A 57 -5.07 -12.21 7.73
CA ILE A 57 -3.68 -12.60 7.47
C ILE A 57 -3.61 -13.70 6.39
N GLN A 58 -4.44 -14.74 6.51
CA GLN A 58 -4.48 -15.83 5.53
C GLN A 58 -4.91 -15.36 4.14
N ARG A 59 -5.90 -14.45 4.07
CA ARG A 59 -6.31 -13.83 2.80
C ARG A 59 -5.15 -13.06 2.17
N ILE A 60 -4.42 -12.26 2.95
CA ILE A 60 -3.26 -11.50 2.47
C ILE A 60 -2.17 -12.44 1.94
N ALA A 61 -1.86 -13.50 2.69
CA ALA A 61 -0.83 -14.47 2.32
C ALA A 61 -1.12 -15.20 0.98
N SER A 62 -2.39 -15.47 0.67
CA SER A 62 -2.76 -16.23 -0.52
C SER A 62 -2.43 -15.50 -1.82
N TYR A 63 -2.48 -14.16 -1.85
CA TYR A 63 -2.24 -13.38 -3.07
C TYR A 63 -0.85 -12.72 -3.14
N ILE A 64 -0.14 -12.53 -2.02
CA ILE A 64 1.25 -12.01 -2.04
C ILE A 64 2.21 -12.96 -2.77
N SER A 65 1.90 -14.26 -2.75
CA SER A 65 2.82 -15.32 -3.17
C SER A 65 3.06 -15.40 -4.69
N ARG A 66 2.08 -14.99 -5.51
CA ARG A 66 2.14 -15.10 -6.98
C ARG A 66 1.32 -13.99 -7.64
N PRO A 67 1.94 -12.86 -8.01
CA PRO A 67 1.22 -11.80 -8.72
C PRO A 67 0.70 -12.34 -10.06
N PRO A 68 -0.57 -12.05 -10.41
CA PRO A 68 -1.14 -12.48 -11.67
C PRO A 68 -0.43 -11.81 -12.86
N THR A 69 -0.50 -12.47 -14.01
CA THR A 69 0.01 -11.94 -15.28
C THR A 69 -1.08 -11.88 -16.32
N PHE A 70 -1.05 -10.85 -17.15
CA PHE A 70 -2.08 -10.53 -18.14
C PHE A 70 -1.46 -10.38 -19.52
N ASN A 71 -2.19 -10.74 -20.57
CA ASN A 71 -1.71 -10.70 -21.95
C ASN A 71 -1.69 -9.26 -22.49
N ASN A 72 -2.60 -8.43 -22.01
CA ASN A 72 -2.71 -7.03 -22.42
C ASN A 72 -3.05 -6.13 -21.22
N PHE A 73 -2.91 -4.82 -21.44
CA PHE A 73 -3.14 -3.81 -20.41
C PHE A 73 -4.61 -3.73 -19.96
N GLN A 74 -5.54 -4.00 -20.87
CA GLN A 74 -6.98 -3.94 -20.59
C GLN A 74 -7.40 -5.03 -19.59
N GLU A 75 -6.87 -6.25 -19.73
CA GLU A 75 -7.08 -7.34 -18.77
C GLU A 75 -6.57 -6.96 -17.37
N LEU A 76 -5.41 -6.32 -17.27
CA LEU A 76 -4.86 -5.83 -16.00
C LEU A 76 -5.74 -4.73 -15.40
N LYS A 77 -6.24 -3.79 -16.20
CA LYS A 77 -7.16 -2.75 -15.72
C LYS A 77 -8.45 -3.34 -15.17
N GLN A 78 -9.04 -4.30 -15.88
CA GLN A 78 -10.25 -5.00 -15.43
C GLN A 78 -10.02 -5.76 -14.13
N TYR A 79 -8.86 -6.39 -13.97
CA TYR A 79 -8.46 -7.01 -12.71
C TYR A 79 -8.42 -5.99 -11.57
N PHE A 80 -7.83 -4.81 -11.78
CA PHE A 80 -7.83 -3.76 -10.76
C PHE A 80 -9.24 -3.26 -10.43
N GLN A 81 -10.09 -3.03 -11.43
CA GLN A 81 -11.49 -2.66 -11.22
C GLN A 81 -12.22 -3.67 -10.35
N GLN A 82 -11.98 -4.97 -10.54
CA GLN A 82 -12.59 -6.03 -9.74
C GLN A 82 -12.04 -6.06 -8.29
N VAL A 83 -10.72 -6.03 -8.13
CA VAL A 83 -10.08 -6.19 -6.82
C VAL A 83 -10.26 -4.96 -5.93
N TYR A 84 -10.24 -3.76 -6.53
CA TYR A 84 -10.34 -2.51 -5.79
C TYR A 84 -11.76 -1.95 -5.71
N GLN A 85 -12.76 -2.62 -6.29
CA GLN A 85 -14.17 -2.24 -6.20
C GLN A 85 -14.65 -1.90 -4.77
N PRO A 86 -14.24 -2.62 -3.70
CA PRO A 86 -14.69 -2.31 -2.34
C PRO A 86 -14.18 -0.98 -1.78
N PHE A 87 -13.15 -0.36 -2.37
CA PHE A 87 -12.53 0.87 -1.86
C PHE A 87 -13.19 2.15 -2.37
N GLY A 88 -14.25 2.03 -3.17
CA GLY A 88 -15.06 3.15 -3.62
C GLY A 88 -15.18 3.24 -5.13
N TRP A 89 -15.89 4.28 -5.56
CA TRP A 89 -16.09 4.57 -6.97
C TRP A 89 -14.90 5.35 -7.53
N LEU A 90 -14.48 4.98 -8.74
CA LEU A 90 -13.55 5.72 -9.59
C LEU A 90 -14.17 5.80 -10.98
N SER A 91 -13.95 6.91 -11.66
CA SER A 91 -14.26 7.07 -13.08
C SER A 91 -13.37 6.19 -13.95
N ASP A 92 -13.75 5.99 -15.21
CA ASP A 92 -12.94 5.21 -16.16
C ASP A 92 -11.56 5.82 -16.41
N GLN A 93 -11.44 7.14 -16.33
CA GLN A 93 -10.17 7.85 -16.45
C GLN A 93 -9.28 7.59 -15.22
N GLU A 94 -9.82 7.69 -14.01
CA GLU A 94 -9.06 7.39 -12.79
C GLU A 94 -8.64 5.92 -12.74
N TRP A 95 -9.47 4.99 -13.22
CA TRP A 95 -9.07 3.59 -13.39
C TRP A 95 -7.92 3.41 -14.39
N GLN A 96 -7.91 4.19 -15.47
CA GLN A 96 -6.83 4.17 -16.45
C GLN A 96 -5.52 4.67 -15.82
N GLU A 97 -5.56 5.79 -15.10
CA GLU A 97 -4.41 6.37 -14.40
C GLU A 97 -3.88 5.43 -13.31
N PHE A 98 -4.78 4.83 -12.53
CA PHE A 98 -4.44 3.81 -11.53
C PHE A 98 -3.75 2.60 -12.17
N ALA A 99 -4.31 2.07 -13.27
CA ALA A 99 -3.71 0.93 -13.95
C ALA A 99 -2.34 1.26 -14.56
N ILE A 100 -2.15 2.46 -15.11
CA ILE A 100 -0.86 2.89 -15.69
C ILE A 100 0.21 2.96 -14.58
N SER A 101 -0.11 3.62 -13.48
CA SER A 101 0.79 3.80 -12.33
C SER A 101 1.07 2.51 -11.56
N SER A 102 0.18 1.51 -11.68
CA SER A 102 0.25 0.26 -10.93
C SER A 102 0.69 -0.95 -11.75
N ALA A 103 0.95 -0.78 -13.05
CA ALA A 103 1.34 -1.86 -13.95
C ALA A 103 2.87 -1.99 -14.07
N ARG A 104 3.33 -3.23 -14.21
CA ARG A 104 4.69 -3.59 -14.60
C ARG A 104 4.66 -4.35 -15.91
N ARG A 105 5.47 -3.92 -16.89
CA ARG A 105 5.70 -4.70 -18.12
C ARG A 105 6.78 -5.74 -17.88
N LYS A 106 6.54 -6.97 -18.30
CA LYS A 106 7.49 -8.09 -18.20
C LYS A 106 8.30 -8.24 -19.48
N ASP A 107 9.46 -8.89 -19.36
CA ASP A 107 10.37 -9.16 -20.49
C ASP A 107 9.74 -10.03 -21.58
N ASP A 108 8.77 -10.89 -21.21
CA ASP A 108 8.01 -11.72 -22.14
C ASP A 108 6.84 -10.97 -22.82
N GLY A 109 6.77 -9.65 -22.65
CA GLY A 109 5.74 -8.80 -23.23
C GLY A 109 4.40 -8.83 -22.51
N ARG A 110 4.23 -9.64 -21.45
CA ARG A 110 3.02 -9.63 -20.61
C ARG A 110 3.04 -8.48 -19.59
N TRP A 111 1.94 -8.33 -18.88
CA TRP A 111 1.76 -7.35 -17.80
C TRP A 111 1.60 -8.06 -16.45
N SER A 112 2.05 -7.43 -15.37
CA SER A 112 1.75 -7.82 -13.99
C SER A 112 1.44 -6.59 -13.15
N VAL A 113 0.93 -6.82 -11.93
CA VAL A 113 0.94 -5.78 -10.89
C VAL A 113 2.40 -5.44 -10.50
N HIS A 114 2.65 -4.21 -10.06
CA HIS A 114 4.00 -3.71 -9.72
C HIS A 114 4.58 -4.28 -8.44
#